data_AF-A0A8C4A5D7-F1
#
_entry.id   AF-A0A8C4A5D7-F1
#
_cell.length_a   1.000
_cell.length_b   1.000
_cell.length_c   1.000
_cell.angle_alpha   90.00
_cell.angle_beta   90.00
_cell.angle_gamma   90.00
#
_symmetry.space_group_name_H-M   'P 1'
#
loop_
_entity.id
_entity.type
_entity.pdbx_description
1 polymer ?
#
loop_
_entity_poly.entity_id
_entity_poly.type
_entity_poly.pdbx_seq_one_letter_code
_entity_poly.pdbx_strand_id
1 'polypeptide(L)'
;DDDHHFTIIVKADLDMVLSVPMFLRLYLIARVMLLHSKLFTDASSRSIGALNKVHFNTRFVMKTLMTICPGTVLLVFSISLWIIAAWTVRVCESNFLGAMWLISITFLSIGYGDMVPHTYCGKGVCLLTGIMGAGCTALVVAVVARKLELTKAEKHVHNFMMDTQLTKRIKNAAANVLRETWLIYKHTKLMKKIDHSRVRKHQRKFLQAIHQLRSVKMEQRKLSDQANTLVDLSKVGKCTQTQTFDTAQGTWVSHWSPTSIADYAATEL
;
A
#
# COMPACT_ATOMS: atom_id res chain seq x y z
N ASP A 1 2.03 -28.54 -50.48
CA ASP A 1 1.60 -27.54 -49.48
C ASP A 1 1.82 -27.98 -48.03
N ASP A 2 1.61 -29.26 -47.67
CA ASP A 2 1.82 -29.73 -46.29
C ASP A 2 3.27 -29.62 -45.78
N ASP A 3 4.27 -29.87 -46.64
CA ASP A 3 5.69 -29.75 -46.26
C ASP A 3 6.10 -28.30 -45.95
N HIS A 4 5.54 -27.32 -46.66
CA HIS A 4 5.79 -25.90 -46.39
C HIS A 4 5.12 -25.45 -45.09
N HIS A 5 3.91 -25.94 -44.81
CA HIS A 5 3.19 -25.62 -43.57
C HIS A 5 3.88 -26.23 -42.34
N PHE A 6 4.37 -27.48 -42.45
CA PHE A 6 5.14 -28.13 -41.38
C PHE A 6 6.48 -27.45 -41.12
N THR A 7 7.20 -27.04 -42.16
CA THR A 7 8.50 -26.36 -42.03
C THR A 7 8.35 -24.98 -41.35
N ILE A 8 7.24 -24.26 -41.59
CA ILE A 8 6.96 -22.96 -40.95
C ILE A 8 6.65 -23.14 -39.46
N ILE A 9 5.88 -24.17 -39.09
CA ILE A 9 5.55 -24.47 -37.69
C ILE A 9 6.81 -24.84 -36.91
N VAL A 10 7.64 -25.74 -37.44
CA VAL A 10 8.88 -26.17 -36.79
C VAL A 10 9.87 -25.01 -36.64
N LYS A 11 9.92 -24.09 -37.62
CA LYS A 11 10.77 -22.90 -37.55
C LYS A 11 10.28 -21.90 -36.49
N ALA A 12 8.97 -21.68 -36.40
CA ALA A 12 8.38 -20.81 -35.37
C ALA A 12 8.60 -21.36 -33.95
N ASP A 13 8.48 -22.67 -33.75
CA ASP A 13 8.75 -23.32 -32.45
C ASP A 13 10.24 -23.22 -32.07
N LEU A 14 11.16 -23.41 -33.02
CA LEU A 14 12.60 -23.25 -32.79
C LEU A 14 12.98 -21.81 -32.47
N ASP A 15 12.43 -20.83 -33.20
CA ASP A 15 12.66 -19.41 -32.95
C ASP A 15 12.08 -18.98 -31.59
N MET A 16 10.93 -19.54 -31.18
CA MET A 16 10.35 -19.32 -29.86
C MET A 16 11.26 -19.88 -28.75
N VAL A 17 11.77 -21.11 -28.90
CA VAL A 17 12.69 -21.74 -27.94
C VAL A 17 14.04 -21.02 -27.88
N LEU A 18 14.60 -20.57 -29.02
CA LEU A 18 15.84 -19.78 -29.07
C LEU A 18 15.67 -18.37 -28.49
N SER A 19 14.46 -17.82 -28.48
CA SER A 19 14.20 -16.50 -27.92
C SER A 19 14.21 -16.48 -26.39
N VAL A 20 13.84 -17.58 -25.73
CA VAL A 20 13.85 -17.73 -24.27
C VAL A 20 15.23 -17.41 -23.64
N PRO A 21 16.38 -17.95 -24.11
CA PRO A 21 17.69 -17.59 -23.58
C PRO A 21 18.16 -16.18 -23.96
N MET A 22 17.66 -15.57 -25.05
CA MET A 22 17.91 -14.15 -25.33
C MET A 22 17.15 -13.25 -24.35
N PHE A 23 15.91 -13.58 -24.02
CA PHE A 23 15.11 -12.84 -23.04
C PHE A 23 15.55 -13.11 -21.60
N LEU A 24 16.16 -14.26 -21.30
CA LEU A 24 16.87 -14.49 -20.03
C LEU A 24 17.97 -13.43 -19.79
N ARG A 25 18.53 -12.81 -20.83
CA ARG A 25 19.48 -11.69 -20.66
C ARG A 25 18.83 -10.39 -20.16
N LEU A 26 17.51 -10.20 -20.24
CA LEU A 26 16.84 -9.07 -19.59
C LEU A 26 16.97 -9.12 -18.06
N TYR A 27 17.13 -10.31 -17.47
CA TYR A 27 17.51 -10.44 -16.07
C TYR A 27 18.86 -9.77 -15.75
N LEU A 28 19.80 -9.74 -16.71
CA LEU A 28 21.07 -9.03 -16.55
C LEU A 28 20.88 -7.52 -16.56
N ILE A 29 19.90 -6.97 -17.29
CA ILE A 29 19.55 -5.53 -17.23
C ILE A 29 18.96 -5.18 -15.88
N ALA A 30 18.04 -6.00 -15.35
CA ALA A 30 17.55 -5.84 -13.98
C ALA A 30 18.70 -5.92 -12.96
N ARG A 31 19.67 -6.83 -13.18
CA ARG A 31 20.89 -6.96 -12.36
C ARG A 31 21.85 -5.75 -12.49
N VAL A 32 21.97 -5.15 -13.67
CA VAL A 32 22.81 -3.95 -13.90
C VAL A 32 22.15 -2.70 -13.31
N MET A 33 20.83 -2.57 -13.44
CA MET A 33 20.05 -1.53 -12.75
C MET A 33 20.15 -1.68 -11.23
N LEU A 34 20.16 -2.92 -10.73
CA LEU A 34 20.43 -3.27 -9.33
C LEU A 34 21.86 -2.89 -8.90
N LEU A 35 22.87 -3.07 -9.76
CA LEU A 35 24.27 -2.78 -9.48
C LEU A 35 24.60 -1.27 -9.54
N HIS A 36 23.92 -0.52 -10.42
CA HIS A 36 24.12 0.92 -10.60
C HIS A 36 23.30 1.79 -9.61
N SER A 37 22.33 1.19 -8.92
CA SER A 37 21.65 1.86 -7.81
C SER A 37 22.65 1.98 -6.64
N LYS A 38 23.13 3.22 -6.39
CA LYS A 38 24.10 3.58 -5.34
C LYS A 38 23.81 3.02 -3.94
N LEU A 39 22.60 2.50 -3.71
CA LEU A 39 22.16 1.91 -2.46
C LEU A 39 22.81 0.54 -2.11
N PHE A 40 23.29 -0.23 -3.09
CA PHE A 40 23.93 -1.54 -2.86
C PHE A 40 25.46 -1.54 -3.01
N THR A 41 26.02 -0.49 -3.62
CA THR A 41 27.47 -0.30 -3.76
C THR A 41 28.09 0.41 -2.56
N ASP A 42 27.26 0.91 -1.64
CA ASP A 42 27.71 1.65 -0.47
C ASP A 42 28.37 0.71 0.55
N ALA A 43 29.60 1.04 0.96
CA ALA A 43 30.42 0.22 1.85
C ALA A 43 29.71 -0.11 3.18
N SER A 44 28.82 0.78 3.60
CA SER A 44 27.90 0.69 4.73
C SER A 44 27.04 -0.59 4.70
N SER A 45 26.42 -0.89 3.56
CA SER A 45 25.49 -2.02 3.41
C SER A 45 26.20 -3.38 3.40
N ARG A 46 27.41 -3.44 2.82
CA ARG A 46 28.26 -4.64 2.80
C ARG A 46 28.82 -4.97 4.18
N SER A 47 29.22 -3.96 4.95
CA SER A 47 29.71 -4.13 6.32
C SER A 47 28.60 -4.66 7.25
N ILE A 48 27.39 -4.09 7.18
CA ILE A 48 26.24 -4.50 8.00
C ILE A 48 25.76 -5.93 7.66
N GLY A 49 25.83 -6.33 6.38
CA GLY A 49 25.49 -7.69 5.93
C GLY A 49 26.50 -8.76 6.37
N ALA A 50 27.80 -8.43 6.39
CA ALA A 50 28.85 -9.31 6.88
C ALA A 50 28.74 -9.57 8.40
N LEU A 51 28.36 -8.55 9.17
CA LEU A 51 28.15 -8.64 10.62
C LEU A 51 26.92 -9.52 11.00
N ASN A 52 25.93 -9.63 10.13
CA ASN A 52 24.70 -10.41 10.39
C ASN A 52 24.71 -11.85 9.83
N LYS A 53 25.81 -12.31 9.21
CA LYS A 53 25.89 -13.63 8.53
C LYS A 53 24.70 -13.92 7.59
N VAL A 54 24.14 -12.91 6.95
CA VAL A 54 23.06 -13.09 5.97
C VAL A 54 23.72 -13.26 4.60
N HIS A 55 23.64 -14.46 4.01
CA HIS A 55 24.04 -14.66 2.63
C HIS A 55 23.26 -13.70 1.73
N PHE A 56 23.95 -12.85 0.97
CA PHE A 56 23.37 -11.93 0.00
C PHE A 56 22.67 -12.72 -1.13
N ASN A 57 21.46 -13.18 -0.86
CA ASN A 57 20.65 -13.99 -1.77
C ASN A 57 19.86 -13.10 -2.74
N THR A 58 19.65 -13.58 -3.96
CA THR A 58 18.85 -12.90 -5.01
C THR A 58 17.41 -12.63 -4.59
N ARG A 59 16.82 -13.48 -3.74
CA ARG A 59 15.49 -13.27 -3.13
C ARG A 59 15.44 -12.10 -2.16
N PHE A 60 16.51 -11.86 -1.41
CA PHE A 60 16.61 -10.71 -0.51
C PHE A 60 16.71 -9.42 -1.33
N VAL A 61 17.58 -9.43 -2.34
CA VAL A 61 17.76 -8.30 -3.27
C VAL A 61 16.45 -7.93 -3.97
N MET A 62 15.68 -8.92 -4.46
CA MET A 62 14.38 -8.67 -5.10
C MET A 62 13.35 -8.06 -4.14
N LYS A 63 13.28 -8.56 -2.88
CA LYS A 63 12.42 -7.98 -1.84
C LYS A 63 12.82 -6.54 -1.51
N THR A 64 14.12 -6.27 -1.37
CA THR A 64 14.64 -4.94 -1.06
C THR A 64 14.35 -3.96 -2.19
N LEU A 65 14.56 -4.34 -3.45
CA LEU A 65 14.29 -3.51 -4.62
C LEU A 65 12.81 -3.13 -4.75
N MET A 66 11.92 -4.10 -4.53
CA MET A 66 10.47 -3.89 -4.51
C MET A 66 10.01 -2.93 -3.40
N THR A 67 10.83 -2.72 -2.37
CA THR A 67 10.53 -1.84 -1.24
C THR A 67 10.99 -0.40 -1.49
N ILE A 68 12.14 -0.20 -2.14
CA ILE A 68 12.75 1.13 -2.32
C ILE A 68 12.07 1.93 -3.45
N CYS A 69 12.07 1.38 -4.66
CA CYS A 69 11.51 2.01 -5.86
C CYS A 69 10.58 1.02 -6.59
N PRO A 70 9.45 0.62 -5.98
CA PRO A 70 8.55 -0.37 -6.57
C PRO A 70 8.08 -0.01 -7.99
N GLY A 71 7.84 1.27 -8.26
CA GLY A 71 7.35 1.75 -9.55
C GLY A 71 8.36 1.52 -10.69
N THR A 72 9.63 1.84 -10.47
CA THR A 72 10.66 1.67 -11.51
C THR A 72 10.89 0.20 -11.86
N VAL A 73 10.84 -0.69 -10.86
CA VAL A 73 10.96 -2.14 -11.07
C VAL A 73 9.78 -2.69 -11.86
N LEU A 74 8.55 -2.32 -11.47
CA LEU A 74 7.34 -2.75 -12.17
C LEU A 74 7.28 -2.22 -13.60
N LEU A 75 7.76 -0.99 -13.83
CA LEU A 75 7.83 -0.39 -15.16
C LEU A 75 8.81 -1.16 -16.05
N VAL A 76 10.04 -1.40 -15.58
CA VAL A 76 11.04 -2.17 -16.34
C VAL A 76 10.55 -3.59 -16.63
N PHE A 77 9.91 -4.25 -15.64
CA PHE A 77 9.32 -5.57 -15.83
C PHE A 77 8.19 -5.55 -16.86
N SER A 78 7.24 -4.62 -16.74
CA SER A 78 6.12 -4.48 -17.70
C SER A 78 6.60 -4.21 -19.12
N ILE A 79 7.57 -3.31 -19.32
CA ILE A 79 8.12 -3.02 -20.65
C ILE A 79 8.84 -4.23 -21.23
N SER A 80 9.63 -4.95 -20.41
CA SER A 80 10.33 -6.14 -20.87
C SER A 80 9.37 -7.24 -21.36
N LEU A 81 8.30 -7.49 -20.60
CA LEU A 81 7.27 -8.46 -20.95
C LEU A 81 6.49 -8.04 -22.19
N TRP A 82 6.19 -6.76 -22.31
CA TRP A 82 5.51 -6.21 -23.49
C TRP A 82 6.32 -6.39 -24.77
N ILE A 83 7.64 -6.14 -24.72
CA ILE A 83 8.55 -6.36 -25.85
C ILE A 83 8.65 -7.85 -26.20
N ILE A 84 8.75 -8.74 -25.19
CA ILE A 84 8.79 -10.19 -25.39
C ILE A 84 7.51 -10.66 -26.09
N ALA A 85 6.35 -10.30 -25.55
CA ALA A 85 5.05 -10.69 -26.08
C ALA A 85 4.86 -10.18 -27.52
N ALA A 86 5.18 -8.91 -27.78
CA ALA A 86 5.10 -8.31 -29.12
C ALA A 86 6.01 -9.02 -30.13
N TRP A 87 7.23 -9.40 -29.72
CA TRP A 87 8.17 -10.11 -30.58
C TRP A 87 7.70 -11.54 -30.88
N THR A 88 7.19 -12.26 -29.87
CA THR A 88 6.65 -13.62 -30.07
C THR A 88 5.41 -13.64 -30.98
N VAL A 89 4.47 -12.70 -30.82
CA VAL A 89 3.32 -12.58 -31.73
C VAL A 89 3.74 -12.17 -33.13
N ARG A 90 4.77 -11.32 -33.30
CA ARG A 90 5.32 -11.00 -34.62
C ARG A 90 5.81 -12.26 -35.34
N VAL A 91 6.52 -13.15 -34.64
CA VAL A 91 7.01 -14.42 -35.21
C VAL A 91 5.84 -15.33 -35.61
N CYS A 92 4.76 -15.35 -34.82
CA CYS A 92 3.61 -16.22 -35.07
C CYS A 92 2.59 -15.66 -36.10
N GLU A 93 2.40 -14.34 -36.22
CA GLU A 93 1.37 -13.72 -37.08
C GLU A 93 1.95 -12.84 -38.22
N SER A 94 3.28 -12.80 -38.40
CA SER A 94 4.03 -12.07 -39.45
C SER A 94 3.85 -10.53 -39.52
N ASN A 95 2.82 -9.97 -38.86
CA ASN A 95 2.43 -8.56 -38.89
C ASN A 95 2.90 -7.82 -37.65
N PHE A 96 3.94 -6.97 -37.78
CA PHE A 96 4.54 -6.27 -36.65
C PHE A 96 3.65 -5.20 -36.00
N LEU A 97 3.04 -4.33 -36.81
CA LEU A 97 2.19 -3.25 -36.33
C LEU A 97 0.93 -3.80 -35.65
N GLY A 98 0.33 -4.85 -36.23
CA GLY A 98 -0.80 -5.56 -35.65
C GLY A 98 -0.45 -6.29 -34.36
N ALA A 99 0.72 -6.94 -34.29
CA ALA A 99 1.20 -7.63 -33.09
C ALA A 99 1.43 -6.66 -31.91
N MET A 100 2.06 -5.50 -32.15
CA MET A 100 2.26 -4.50 -31.10
C MET A 100 0.93 -3.91 -30.59
N TRP A 101 0.00 -3.64 -31.49
CA TRP A 101 -1.33 -3.15 -31.16
C TRP A 101 -2.13 -4.18 -30.33
N LEU A 102 -2.21 -5.41 -30.83
CA LEU A 102 -2.88 -6.54 -30.17
C LEU A 102 -2.34 -6.76 -28.76
N ILE A 103 -1.02 -6.89 -28.60
CA ILE A 103 -0.39 -7.12 -27.30
C ILE A 103 -0.62 -5.96 -26.33
N SER A 104 -0.64 -4.71 -26.80
CA SER A 104 -0.93 -3.54 -25.94
C SER A 104 -2.34 -3.59 -25.38
N ILE A 105 -3.32 -3.88 -26.24
CA ILE A 105 -4.75 -3.98 -25.87
C ILE A 105 -5.01 -5.18 -24.96
N THR A 106 -4.35 -6.31 -25.22
CA THR A 106 -4.44 -7.51 -24.39
C THR A 106 -3.78 -7.30 -23.02
N PHE A 107 -2.61 -6.64 -22.97
CA PHE A 107 -1.91 -6.35 -21.71
C PHE A 107 -2.71 -5.40 -20.81
N LEU A 108 -3.38 -4.41 -21.41
CA LEU A 108 -4.27 -3.49 -20.70
C LEU A 108 -5.65 -4.09 -20.39
N SER A 109 -5.90 -5.33 -20.82
CA SER A 109 -7.20 -6.01 -20.69
C SER A 109 -8.37 -5.23 -21.29
N ILE A 110 -8.16 -4.48 -22.38
CA ILE A 110 -9.23 -3.74 -23.09
C ILE A 110 -9.98 -4.67 -24.05
N GLY A 111 -9.25 -5.35 -24.94
CA GLY A 111 -9.80 -6.32 -25.89
C GLY A 111 -10.83 -5.77 -26.90
N TYR A 112 -10.47 -4.78 -27.74
CA TYR A 112 -11.38 -4.22 -28.75
C TYR A 112 -11.92 -5.25 -29.77
N GLY A 113 -11.15 -6.30 -30.08
CA GLY A 113 -11.55 -7.37 -30.99
C GLY A 113 -11.42 -7.04 -32.48
N ASP A 114 -10.74 -5.95 -32.81
CA ASP A 114 -10.43 -5.50 -34.18
C ASP A 114 -9.31 -6.32 -34.85
N MET A 115 -8.39 -6.87 -34.05
CA MET A 115 -7.44 -7.90 -34.47
C MET A 115 -7.48 -9.08 -33.50
N VAL A 116 -7.39 -10.30 -34.03
CA VAL A 116 -7.42 -11.56 -33.26
C VAL A 116 -6.34 -12.50 -33.80
N PRO A 117 -5.56 -13.19 -32.95
CA PRO A 117 -4.57 -14.15 -33.43
C PRO A 117 -5.28 -15.38 -34.01
N HIS A 118 -4.94 -15.73 -35.24
CA HIS A 118 -5.49 -16.90 -35.90
C HIS A 118 -4.68 -18.17 -35.60
N THR A 119 -3.39 -18.03 -35.29
CA THR A 119 -2.49 -19.13 -34.95
C THR A 119 -2.64 -19.63 -33.51
N TYR A 120 -2.36 -20.91 -33.28
CA TYR A 120 -2.36 -21.51 -31.94
C TYR A 120 -1.30 -20.88 -31.02
N CYS A 121 -0.11 -20.57 -31.57
CA CYS A 121 0.93 -19.83 -30.85
C CYS A 121 0.43 -18.46 -30.39
N GLY A 122 -0.13 -17.64 -31.30
CA GLY A 122 -0.62 -16.30 -30.96
C GLY A 122 -1.71 -16.31 -29.89
N LYS A 123 -2.63 -17.29 -29.95
CA LYS A 123 -3.65 -17.48 -28.91
C LYS A 123 -3.04 -17.79 -27.54
N GLY A 124 -2.03 -18.66 -27.49
CA GLY A 124 -1.31 -18.98 -26.25
C GLY A 124 -0.59 -17.76 -25.65
N VAL A 125 0.10 -16.99 -26.51
CA VAL A 125 0.80 -15.77 -26.07
C VAL A 125 -0.17 -14.71 -25.56
N CYS A 126 -1.32 -14.51 -26.22
CA CYS A 126 -2.34 -13.56 -25.77
C CYS A 126 -2.92 -13.96 -24.39
N LEU A 127 -3.15 -15.25 -24.14
CA LEU A 127 -3.59 -15.74 -22.83
C LEU A 127 -2.56 -15.47 -21.73
N LEU A 128 -1.28 -15.80 -21.99
CA LEU A 128 -0.20 -15.52 -21.04
C LEU A 128 -0.05 -14.02 -20.78
N THR A 129 -0.10 -13.21 -21.83
CA THR A 129 -0.03 -11.74 -21.73
C THR A 129 -1.16 -11.17 -20.89
N GLY A 130 -2.38 -11.69 -21.03
CA GLY A 130 -3.53 -11.27 -20.21
C GLY A 130 -3.34 -11.60 -18.73
N ILE A 131 -2.89 -12.81 -18.39
CA ILE A 131 -2.61 -13.21 -17.00
C ILE A 131 -1.51 -12.31 -16.40
N MET A 132 -0.45 -12.06 -17.16
CA MET A 132 0.67 -11.22 -16.71
C MET A 132 0.26 -9.75 -16.58
N GLY A 133 -0.56 -9.22 -17.49
CA GLY A 133 -1.12 -7.87 -17.42
C GLY A 133 -1.99 -7.67 -16.18
N ALA A 134 -2.86 -8.64 -15.87
CA ALA A 134 -3.64 -8.65 -14.63
C ALA A 134 -2.73 -8.69 -13.37
N GLY A 135 -1.65 -9.48 -13.39
CA GLY A 135 -0.66 -9.48 -12.32
C GLY A 135 0.05 -8.13 -12.14
N CYS A 136 0.42 -7.48 -13.24
CA CYS A 136 1.08 -6.17 -13.21
C CYS A 136 0.16 -5.08 -12.68
N THR A 137 -1.09 -5.05 -13.12
CA THR A 137 -2.08 -4.07 -12.63
C THR A 137 -2.35 -4.25 -11.13
N ALA A 138 -2.49 -5.48 -10.64
CA ALA A 138 -2.63 -5.76 -9.21
C ALA A 138 -1.43 -5.26 -8.39
N LEU A 139 -0.20 -5.45 -8.89
CA LEU A 139 1.01 -4.96 -8.24
C LEU A 139 1.08 -3.43 -8.23
N VAL A 140 0.69 -2.77 -9.33
CA VAL A 140 0.63 -1.30 -9.39
C VAL A 140 -0.36 -0.76 -8.36
N VAL A 141 -1.56 -1.33 -8.26
CA VAL A 141 -2.57 -0.93 -7.26
C VAL A 141 -2.02 -1.10 -5.84
N ALA A 142 -1.37 -2.21 -5.55
CA ALA A 142 -0.76 -2.44 -4.23
C ALA A 142 0.35 -1.43 -3.90
N VAL A 143 1.14 -1.01 -4.89
CA VAL A 143 2.18 0.02 -4.71
C VAL A 143 1.58 1.39 -4.50
N VAL A 144 0.58 1.75 -5.30
CA VAL A 144 -0.14 3.03 -5.16
C VAL A 144 -0.79 3.12 -3.79
N ALA A 145 -1.44 2.06 -3.32
CA ALA A 145 -2.02 2.01 -1.97
C ALA A 145 -0.98 2.32 -0.89
N ARG A 146 0.19 1.69 -0.93
CA ARG A 146 1.29 1.94 0.04
C ARG A 146 1.87 3.36 -0.07
N LYS A 147 1.86 3.98 -1.24
CA LYS A 147 2.35 5.36 -1.42
C LYS A 147 1.30 6.42 -1.05
N LEU A 148 0.02 6.07 -1.09
CA LEU A 148 -1.09 6.90 -0.62
C LEU A 148 -1.28 6.82 0.90
N GLU A 149 -0.73 5.80 1.56
CA GLU A 149 -0.67 5.76 3.02
C GLU A 149 0.17 6.94 3.54
N LEU A 150 -0.50 7.87 4.22
CA LEU A 150 0.16 9.03 4.85
C LEU A 150 1.24 8.54 5.82
N THR A 151 2.38 9.21 5.78
CA THR A 151 3.44 8.98 6.77
C THR A 151 2.94 9.31 8.18
N LYS A 152 3.60 8.78 9.22
CA LYS A 152 3.24 9.07 10.61
C LYS A 152 3.24 10.58 10.92
N ALA A 153 4.18 11.33 10.32
CA ALA A 153 4.28 12.77 10.48
C ALA A 153 3.12 13.51 9.77
N GLU A 154 2.84 13.18 8.51
CA GLU A 154 1.71 13.77 7.76
C GLU A 154 0.38 13.46 8.43
N LYS A 155 0.20 12.23 8.92
CA LYS A 155 -1.00 11.83 9.68
C LYS A 155 -1.16 12.62 10.96
N HIS A 156 -0.06 12.91 11.66
CA HIS A 156 -0.09 13.75 12.86
C HIS A 156 -0.52 15.19 12.53
N VAL A 157 0.05 15.79 11.48
CA VAL A 157 -0.33 17.13 11.00
C VAL A 157 -1.79 17.15 10.55
N HIS A 158 -2.25 16.13 9.83
CA HIS A 158 -3.65 16.00 9.41
C HIS A 158 -4.60 15.93 10.62
N ASN A 159 -4.24 15.14 11.64
CA ASN A 159 -5.05 15.03 12.86
C ASN A 159 -5.14 16.37 13.59
N PHE A 160 -4.01 17.07 13.74
CA PHE A 160 -3.97 18.39 14.36
C PHE A 160 -4.81 19.43 13.59
N MET A 161 -4.74 19.40 12.26
CA MET A 161 -5.54 20.28 11.41
C MET A 161 -7.05 20.01 11.60
N MET A 162 -7.44 18.74 11.65
CA MET A 162 -8.82 18.32 11.85
C MET A 162 -9.36 18.73 13.22
N ASP A 163 -8.58 18.53 14.30
CA ASP A 163 -8.95 18.95 15.66
C ASP A 163 -9.13 20.48 15.76
N THR A 164 -8.24 21.23 15.11
CA THR A 164 -8.33 22.69 15.05
C THR A 164 -9.60 23.15 14.33
N GLN A 165 -9.95 22.51 13.20
CA GLN A 165 -11.18 22.83 12.47
C GLN A 165 -12.44 22.48 13.27
N LEU A 166 -12.49 21.32 13.92
CA LEU A 166 -13.64 20.92 14.74
C LEU A 166 -13.84 21.86 15.92
N THR A 167 -12.76 22.25 16.60
CA THR A 167 -12.84 23.21 17.70
C THR A 167 -13.44 24.55 17.24
N LYS A 168 -13.09 25.03 16.04
CA LYS A 168 -13.70 26.22 15.44
C LYS A 168 -15.20 26.01 15.15
N ARG A 169 -15.57 24.86 14.57
CA ARG A 169 -16.98 24.52 14.29
C ARG A 169 -17.83 24.44 15.55
N ILE A 170 -17.30 23.87 16.64
CA ILE A 170 -17.99 23.81 17.95
C ILE A 170 -18.24 25.21 18.49
N LYS A 171 -17.23 26.08 18.48
CA LYS A 171 -17.38 27.47 18.94
C LYS A 171 -18.44 28.22 18.13
N ASN A 172 -18.43 28.08 16.80
CA ASN A 172 -19.42 28.70 15.92
C ASN A 172 -20.84 28.15 16.16
N ALA A 173 -20.99 26.83 16.28
CA ALA A 173 -22.28 26.20 16.55
C ALA A 173 -22.82 26.63 17.93
N ALA A 174 -21.97 26.67 18.96
CA ALA A 174 -22.34 27.15 20.29
C ALA A 174 -22.78 28.61 20.27
N ALA A 175 -22.07 29.48 19.53
CA ALA A 175 -22.46 30.88 19.35
C ALA A 175 -23.84 31.00 18.67
N ASN A 176 -24.13 30.16 17.67
CA ASN A 176 -25.44 30.12 17.02
C ASN A 176 -26.55 29.64 17.96
N VAL A 177 -26.28 28.64 18.80
CA VAL A 177 -27.24 28.18 19.83
C VAL A 177 -27.58 29.33 20.77
N LEU A 178 -26.58 30.02 21.32
CA LEU A 178 -26.80 31.18 22.21
C LEU A 178 -27.56 32.32 21.52
N ARG A 179 -27.19 32.63 20.27
CA ARG A 179 -27.86 33.66 19.45
C ARG A 179 -29.34 33.35 19.26
N GLU A 180 -29.67 32.13 18.85
CA GLU A 180 -31.06 31.74 18.60
C GLU A 180 -31.86 31.62 19.90
N THR A 181 -31.27 31.14 21.01
CA THR A 181 -31.89 31.17 22.34
C THR A 181 -32.25 32.59 22.77
N TRP A 182 -31.32 33.53 22.62
CA TRP A 182 -31.56 34.94 22.95
C TRP A 182 -32.68 35.55 22.08
N LEU A 183 -32.67 35.28 20.77
CA LEU A 183 -33.69 35.78 19.85
C LEU A 183 -35.08 35.21 20.16
N ILE A 184 -35.17 33.92 20.54
CA ILE A 184 -36.42 33.32 21.02
C ILE A 184 -36.89 34.03 22.29
N TYR A 185 -36.01 34.23 23.27
CA TYR A 185 -36.37 34.91 24.52
C TYR A 185 -36.85 36.35 24.28
N LYS A 186 -36.13 37.11 23.43
CA LYS A 186 -36.50 38.47 23.04
C LYS A 186 -37.89 38.54 22.42
N HIS A 187 -38.20 37.65 21.46
CA HIS A 187 -39.49 37.66 20.75
C HIS A 187 -40.65 37.05 21.54
N THR A 188 -40.40 36.32 22.62
CA THR A 188 -41.44 35.70 23.46
C THR A 188 -41.70 36.47 24.76
N LYS A 189 -40.69 37.14 25.34
CA LYS A 189 -40.79 37.78 26.67
C LYS A 189 -40.57 39.28 26.68
N LEU A 190 -39.76 39.85 25.77
CA LEU A 190 -39.44 41.28 25.79
C LEU A 190 -40.31 42.14 24.85
N MET A 191 -41.00 41.55 23.88
CA MET A 191 -41.81 42.29 22.90
C MET A 191 -43.26 42.45 23.37
N LYS A 192 -43.82 43.65 23.24
CA LYS A 192 -45.21 43.99 23.62
C LYS A 192 -46.28 43.22 22.82
N LYS A 193 -45.94 42.75 21.60
CA LYS A 193 -46.77 41.87 20.76
C LYS A 193 -45.95 40.65 20.32
N ILE A 194 -46.53 39.45 20.45
CA ILE A 194 -45.84 38.19 20.16
C ILE A 194 -46.14 37.76 18.71
N ASP A 195 -45.09 37.69 17.88
CA ASP A 195 -45.19 37.19 16.51
C ASP A 195 -44.88 35.68 16.44
N HIS A 196 -45.92 34.83 16.46
CA HIS A 196 -45.77 33.37 16.41
C HIS A 196 -45.05 32.84 15.16
N SER A 197 -45.08 33.57 14.03
CA SER A 197 -44.36 33.18 12.80
C SER A 197 -42.83 33.36 12.95
N ARG A 198 -42.40 34.48 13.55
CA ARG A 198 -40.97 34.77 13.81
C ARG A 198 -40.40 33.85 14.90
N VAL A 199 -41.16 33.56 15.94
CA VAL A 199 -40.74 32.62 17.00
C VAL A 199 -40.51 31.22 16.42
N ARG A 200 -41.45 30.70 15.61
CA ARG A 200 -41.29 29.38 14.95
C ARG A 200 -40.07 29.32 14.03
N LYS A 201 -39.70 30.44 13.38
CA LYS A 201 -38.49 30.51 12.54
C LYS A 201 -37.21 30.39 13.38
N HIS A 202 -37.11 31.12 14.50
CA HIS A 202 -35.96 31.04 15.40
C HIS A 202 -35.89 29.68 16.14
N GLN A 203 -37.03 29.10 16.50
CA GLN A 203 -37.09 27.74 17.08
C GLN A 203 -36.54 26.67 16.12
N ARG A 204 -36.88 26.74 14.82
CA ARG A 204 -36.32 25.83 13.82
C ARG A 204 -34.80 26.00 13.69
N LYS A 205 -34.32 27.24 13.63
CA LYS A 205 -32.88 27.54 13.57
C LYS A 205 -32.14 27.11 14.83
N PHE A 206 -32.74 27.29 16.00
CA PHE A 206 -32.21 26.82 17.28
C PHE A 206 -32.07 25.30 17.30
N LEU A 207 -33.12 24.56 16.88
CA LEU A 207 -33.07 23.11 16.78
C LEU A 207 -31.97 22.65 15.81
N GLN A 208 -31.85 23.33 14.66
CA GLN A 208 -30.79 23.07 13.69
C GLN A 208 -29.40 23.32 14.27
N ALA A 209 -29.20 24.42 15.02
CA ALA A 209 -27.94 24.73 15.69
C ALA A 209 -27.59 23.71 16.77
N ILE A 210 -28.58 23.21 17.54
CA ILE A 210 -28.38 22.13 18.50
C ILE A 210 -27.98 20.83 17.80
N HIS A 211 -28.66 20.47 16.71
CA HIS A 211 -28.32 19.28 15.93
C HIS A 211 -26.90 19.36 15.37
N GLN A 212 -26.52 20.52 14.82
CA GLN A 212 -25.14 20.76 14.36
C GLN A 212 -24.13 20.69 15.49
N LEU A 213 -24.41 21.27 16.66
CA LEU A 213 -23.51 21.18 17.81
C LEU A 213 -23.33 19.73 18.29
N ARG A 214 -24.42 18.96 18.33
CA ARG A 214 -24.38 17.52 18.68
C ARG A 214 -23.60 16.71 17.66
N SER A 215 -23.81 16.95 16.36
CA SER A 215 -23.11 16.21 15.31
C SER A 215 -21.60 16.47 15.36
N VAL A 216 -21.18 17.74 15.47
CA VAL A 216 -19.76 18.11 15.55
C VAL A 216 -19.12 17.57 16.84
N LYS A 217 -19.85 17.58 17.97
CA LYS A 217 -19.36 16.99 19.23
C LYS A 217 -19.20 15.47 19.13
N MET A 218 -20.08 14.78 18.40
CA MET A 218 -19.94 13.35 18.12
C MET A 218 -18.72 13.07 17.24
N GLU A 219 -18.47 13.87 16.22
CA GLU A 219 -17.26 13.76 15.39
C GLU A 219 -15.98 13.96 16.21
N GLN A 220 -15.95 14.94 17.10
CA GLN A 220 -14.81 15.17 18.00
C GLN A 220 -14.53 13.96 18.90
N ARG A 221 -15.59 13.31 19.44
CA ARG A 221 -15.42 12.09 20.25
C ARG A 221 -14.80 10.96 19.44
N LYS A 222 -15.26 10.73 18.22
CA LYS A 222 -14.70 9.69 17.33
C LYS A 222 -13.19 9.86 17.12
N LEU A 223 -12.73 11.09 16.91
CA LEU A 223 -11.30 11.38 16.73
C LEU A 223 -10.51 11.16 18.02
N SER A 224 -11.05 11.60 19.16
CA SER A 224 -10.44 11.36 20.46
C SER A 224 -10.32 9.86 20.75
N ASP A 225 -11.34 9.06 20.42
CA ASP A 225 -11.33 7.61 20.62
C ASP A 225 -10.29 6.93 19.70
N GLN A 226 -10.16 7.39 18.45
CA GLN A 226 -9.10 6.95 17.53
C GLN A 226 -7.70 7.30 18.04
N ALA A 227 -7.52 8.46 18.67
CA ALA A 227 -6.24 8.84 19.27
C ALA A 227 -5.93 7.99 20.51
N ASN A 228 -6.93 7.77 21.38
CA ASN A 228 -6.79 6.97 22.60
C ASN A 228 -6.45 5.51 22.29
N THR A 229 -7.12 4.89 21.31
CA THR A 229 -6.82 3.53 20.87
C THR A 229 -5.38 3.37 20.35
N LEU A 230 -4.85 4.35 19.62
CA LEU A 230 -3.46 4.38 19.18
C LEU A 230 -2.47 4.48 20.36
N VAL A 231 -2.80 5.29 21.37
CA VAL A 231 -1.99 5.41 22.59
C VAL A 231 -2.04 4.10 23.39
N ASP A 232 -3.20 3.48 23.53
CA ASP A 232 -3.35 2.23 24.28
C ASP A 232 -2.59 1.08 23.61
N LEU A 233 -2.59 0.99 22.28
CA LEU A 233 -1.72 0.06 21.55
C LEU A 233 -0.22 0.28 21.86
N SER A 234 0.21 1.54 21.99
CA SER A 234 1.60 1.85 22.36
C SER A 234 1.93 1.51 23.82
N LYS A 235 0.95 1.63 24.73
CA LYS A 235 1.11 1.28 26.15
C LYS A 235 1.15 -0.23 26.36
N VAL A 236 0.30 -0.99 25.66
CA VAL A 236 0.33 -2.47 25.69
C VAL A 236 1.71 -2.98 25.26
N GLY A 237 2.27 -2.44 24.18
CA GLY A 237 3.63 -2.80 23.75
C GLY A 237 4.71 -2.53 24.80
N LYS A 238 4.59 -1.43 25.56
CA LYS A 238 5.50 -1.15 26.69
C LYS A 238 5.29 -2.12 27.84
N CYS A 239 4.06 -2.41 28.23
CA CYS A 239 3.77 -3.39 29.30
C CYS A 239 4.28 -4.79 28.97
N THR A 240 4.17 -5.25 27.73
CA THR A 240 4.73 -6.56 27.32
C THR A 240 6.26 -6.56 27.40
N GLN A 241 6.91 -5.44 27.08
CA GLN A 241 8.36 -5.31 27.18
C GLN A 241 8.84 -5.20 28.64
N THR A 242 8.06 -4.56 29.52
CA THR A 242 8.34 -4.52 30.97
C THR A 242 8.12 -5.89 31.62
N GLN A 243 7.02 -6.59 31.30
CA GLN A 243 6.77 -7.94 31.82
C GLN A 243 7.85 -8.95 31.41
N THR A 244 8.36 -8.87 30.17
CA THR A 244 9.46 -9.74 29.74
C THR A 244 10.79 -9.41 30.43
N PHE A 245 11.06 -8.13 30.73
CA PHE A 245 12.25 -7.73 31.49
C PHE A 245 12.16 -8.16 32.97
N ASP A 246 10.99 -8.01 33.60
CA ASP A 246 10.77 -8.43 34.99
C ASP A 246 10.79 -9.97 35.13
N THR A 247 10.25 -10.70 34.14
CA THR A 247 10.32 -12.18 34.12
C THR A 247 11.77 -12.66 33.92
N ALA A 248 12.54 -11.98 33.08
CA ALA A 248 13.97 -12.26 32.90
C ALA A 248 14.76 -11.98 34.19
N GLN A 249 14.58 -10.81 34.83
CA GLN A 249 15.24 -10.52 36.11
C GLN A 249 14.86 -11.52 37.21
N GLY A 250 13.59 -11.93 37.29
CA GLY A 250 13.14 -12.96 38.24
C GLY A 250 13.79 -14.34 38.02
N THR A 251 14.10 -14.70 36.77
CA THR A 251 14.81 -15.96 36.43
C THR A 251 16.32 -15.86 36.63
N TRP A 252 16.94 -14.70 36.40
CA TRP A 252 18.35 -14.48 36.72
C TRP A 252 18.61 -14.48 38.24
N VAL A 253 17.72 -13.87 39.04
CA VAL A 253 17.84 -13.85 40.50
C VAL A 253 17.61 -15.23 41.11
N SER A 254 16.69 -16.05 40.57
CA SER A 254 16.48 -17.41 41.06
C SER A 254 17.64 -18.35 40.72
N HIS A 255 18.33 -18.14 39.59
CA HIS A 255 19.49 -18.94 39.20
C HIS A 255 20.76 -18.65 40.04
N TRP A 256 20.86 -17.45 40.64
CA TRP A 256 21.98 -17.04 41.51
C TRP A 256 21.61 -16.97 43.00
N SER A 257 20.48 -17.53 43.40
CA SER A 257 20.13 -17.70 44.82
C SER A 257 21.17 -18.58 45.51
N PRO A 258 21.68 -18.23 46.71
CA PRO A 258 22.72 -18.98 47.42
C PRO A 258 22.40 -20.47 47.64
N THR A 259 21.12 -20.84 47.61
CA THR A 259 20.65 -22.22 47.69
C THR A 259 20.92 -23.03 46.42
N SER A 260 20.80 -22.44 45.22
CA SER A 260 21.02 -23.18 43.97
C SER A 260 22.50 -23.41 43.68
N ILE A 261 23.39 -22.51 44.12
CA ILE A 261 24.85 -22.65 43.94
C ILE A 261 25.42 -23.75 44.86
N ALA A 262 24.81 -23.95 46.05
CA ALA A 262 25.18 -25.03 46.97
C ALA A 262 24.86 -26.42 46.39
N ASP A 263 23.75 -26.57 45.66
CA ASP A 263 23.37 -27.84 45.02
C ASP A 263 24.30 -28.23 43.86
N TYR A 264 24.80 -27.26 43.08
CA TYR A 264 25.77 -27.54 42.02
C TYR A 264 27.15 -27.96 42.57
N ALA A 265 27.58 -27.42 43.72
CA ALA A 265 28.85 -27.80 44.33
C ALA A 265 28.82 -29.20 45.00
N ALA A 266 27.63 -29.69 45.38
CA ALA A 266 27.46 -31.00 46.00
C ALA A 266 27.46 -32.17 44.99
N THR A 267 27.47 -31.89 43.68
CA THR A 267 27.43 -32.92 42.63
C THR A 267 28.81 -33.19 42.01
N GLU A 268 29.85 -32.41 42.37
CA GLU A 268 31.23 -32.59 41.89
C GLU A 268 32.24 -33.09 42.97
N LEU A 269 31.74 -33.69 44.06
CA LEU A 269 32.56 -34.43 45.04
C LEU A 269 32.08 -35.88 45.13
#